data_AF-A0A552IR78-F1
#
_entry.id   AF-A0A552IR78-F1
#
_cell.length_a   1.000
_cell.length_b   1.000
_cell.length_c   1.000
_cell.angle_alpha   90.00
_cell.angle_beta   90.00
_cell.angle_gamma   90.00
#
_symmetry.space_group_name_H-M   'P 1'
#
loop_
_entity.id
_entity.type
_entity.pdbx_description
1 polymer ?
#
loop_
_entity_poly.entity_id
_entity_poly.type
_entity_poly.pdbx_seq_one_letter_code
_entity_poly.pdbx_strand_id
1 'polypeptide(L)'
;MIIIDEPELHLHKALQSRLWDAVEAERPDCLFIYLTHDLDFAVTRVNSTKIWLKSYENDRWDWHLIPESDEIPENLLLEIIGSRKPILFVEGDKKGLDYFIFSHLFKDYTVIPHGGCSDVIYATCSFSKLKNLHGLDCQGIIARYLRNEQEINKLKDKGIFCLDFSEIENLL
;
A
#
# COMPACT_ATOMS: atom_id res chain seq x y z
N MET A 1 -4.08 30.84 -3.76
CA MET A 1 -3.89 29.44 -4.23
C MET A 1 -2.48 29.33 -4.77
N ILE A 2 -1.74 28.31 -4.32
CA ILE A 2 -0.36 28.04 -4.72
C ILE A 2 -0.32 26.58 -5.19
N ILE A 3 0.22 26.35 -6.39
CA ILE A 3 0.39 25.01 -6.96
C ILE A 3 1.88 24.73 -7.03
N ILE A 4 2.28 23.57 -6.53
CA ILE A 4 3.66 23.12 -6.49
C ILE A 4 3.74 21.79 -7.23
N ASP A 5 4.57 21.76 -8.25
CA ASP A 5 4.89 20.55 -9.01
C ASP A 5 6.22 19.99 -8.50
N GLU A 6 6.25 18.70 -8.23
CA GLU A 6 7.39 17.95 -7.65
C GLU A 6 7.99 18.62 -6.39
N PRO A 7 7.22 18.76 -5.29
CA PRO A 7 7.70 19.34 -4.02
C PRO A 7 8.91 18.62 -3.42
N GLU A 8 9.18 17.39 -3.83
CA GLU A 8 10.32 16.56 -3.44
C GLU A 8 11.63 16.91 -4.19
N LEU A 9 11.55 17.63 -5.31
CA LEU A 9 12.67 17.80 -6.24
C LEU A 9 13.84 18.54 -5.58
N HIS A 10 15.04 17.98 -5.71
CA HIS A 10 16.30 18.48 -5.12
C HIS A 10 16.31 18.59 -3.58
N LEU A 11 15.33 18.03 -2.88
CA LEU A 11 15.25 18.03 -1.43
C LEU A 11 15.55 16.66 -0.84
N HIS A 12 16.36 16.63 0.22
CA HIS A 12 16.52 15.43 1.01
C HIS A 12 15.20 15.10 1.76
N LYS A 13 14.76 13.83 1.73
CA LYS A 13 13.47 13.39 2.34
C LYS A 13 13.25 13.90 3.77
N ALA A 14 14.30 13.89 4.60
CA ALA A 14 14.26 14.38 5.98
C ALA A 14 13.92 15.88 6.15
N LEU A 15 13.99 16.68 5.08
CA LEU A 15 13.71 18.12 5.11
C LEU A 15 12.40 18.51 4.43
N GLN A 16 11.88 17.68 3.51
CA GLN A 16 10.74 18.01 2.67
C GLN A 16 9.51 18.40 3.49
N SER A 17 9.07 17.53 4.41
CA SER A 17 7.89 17.81 5.24
C SER A 17 8.05 19.09 6.05
N ARG A 18 9.19 19.24 6.74
CA ARG A 18 9.49 20.41 7.58
C ARG A 18 9.51 21.71 6.79
N LEU A 19 10.03 21.69 5.57
CA LEU A 19 10.05 22.87 4.70
C LEU A 19 8.63 23.27 4.32
N TRP A 20 7.86 22.32 3.80
CA TRP A 20 6.50 22.60 3.32
C TRP A 20 5.55 22.97 4.45
N ASP A 21 5.70 22.37 5.65
CA ASP A 21 4.97 22.78 6.86
C ASP A 21 5.24 24.24 7.21
N ALA A 22 6.50 24.69 7.12
CA ALA A 22 6.87 26.07 7.41
C ALA A 22 6.32 27.06 6.37
N VAL A 23 6.33 26.67 5.09
CA VAL A 23 5.79 27.49 3.99
C VAL A 23 4.26 27.62 4.10
N GLU A 24 3.56 26.52 4.42
CA GLU A 24 2.11 26.53 4.65
C GLU A 24 1.74 27.39 5.86
N ALA A 25 2.51 27.31 6.94
CA ALA A 25 2.29 28.10 8.16
C ALA A 25 2.49 29.61 7.94
N GLU A 26 3.36 30.02 7.03
CA GLU A 26 3.57 31.43 6.69
C GLU A 26 2.42 32.00 5.83
N ARG A 27 1.68 31.14 5.13
CA ARG A 27 0.58 31.52 4.22
C ARG A 27 -0.70 30.74 4.48
N PRO A 28 -1.28 30.85 5.69
CA PRO A 28 -2.54 30.15 6.03
C PRO A 28 -3.73 30.68 5.23
N ASP A 29 -3.59 31.82 4.55
CA ASP A 29 -4.59 32.41 3.65
C ASP A 29 -4.65 31.71 2.27
N CYS A 30 -3.73 30.80 1.97
CA CYS A 30 -3.65 30.13 0.67
C CYS A 30 -4.04 28.64 0.74
N LEU A 31 -4.81 28.19 -0.26
CA LEU A 31 -4.90 26.77 -0.61
C LEU A 31 -3.61 26.34 -1.30
N PHE A 32 -2.97 25.29 -0.77
CA PHE A 32 -1.82 24.62 -1.37
C PHE A 32 -2.27 23.37 -2.13
N ILE A 33 -1.76 23.20 -3.34
CA ILE A 33 -1.97 22.01 -4.17
C ILE A 33 -0.60 21.46 -4.55
N TYR A 34 -0.33 20.22 -4.17
CA TYR A 34 0.91 19.52 -4.46
C TYR A 34 0.68 18.46 -5.53
N LEU A 35 1.49 18.46 -6.58
CA LEU A 35 1.59 17.39 -7.56
C LEU A 35 2.89 16.64 -7.27
N THR A 36 2.78 15.40 -6.81
CA THR A 36 3.93 14.61 -6.35
C THR A 36 3.82 13.18 -6.84
N HIS A 37 4.97 12.55 -7.09
CA HIS A 37 5.06 11.11 -7.28
C HIS A 37 5.66 10.41 -6.06
N ASP A 38 6.11 11.19 -5.05
CA ASP A 38 6.64 10.66 -3.79
C ASP A 38 5.50 10.38 -2.80
N LEU A 39 5.16 9.10 -2.67
CA LEU A 39 4.14 8.63 -1.72
C LEU A 39 4.51 8.96 -0.26
N ASP A 40 5.81 8.97 0.08
CA ASP A 40 6.25 9.32 1.44
C ASP A 40 5.93 10.79 1.73
N PHE A 41 6.15 11.67 0.75
CA PHE A 41 5.76 13.08 0.87
C PHE A 41 4.24 13.23 1.00
N ALA A 42 3.47 12.52 0.17
CA ALA A 42 2.01 12.56 0.21
C ALA A 42 1.46 12.14 1.58
N VAL A 43 2.01 11.10 2.21
CA VAL A 43 1.64 10.68 3.59
C VAL A 43 1.87 11.81 4.59
N THR A 44 2.90 12.65 4.42
CA THR A 44 3.18 13.74 5.37
C THR A 44 2.15 14.86 5.35
N ARG A 45 1.37 15.01 4.28
CA ARG A 45 0.30 16.00 4.19
C ARG A 45 -0.94 15.47 4.91
N VAL A 46 -0.95 15.62 6.23
CA VAL A 46 -2.09 15.23 7.09
C VAL A 46 -3.27 16.18 6.88
N ASN A 47 -4.50 15.70 7.07
CA ASN A 47 -5.74 16.48 6.87
C ASN A 47 -5.88 17.12 5.48
N SER A 48 -5.22 16.55 4.46
CA SER A 48 -5.32 17.00 3.07
C SER A 48 -6.20 16.07 2.25
N THR A 49 -6.98 16.61 1.32
CA THR A 49 -7.64 15.80 0.30
C THR A 49 -6.61 15.19 -0.65
N LYS A 50 -6.55 13.86 -0.71
CA LYS A 50 -5.65 13.13 -1.62
C LYS A 50 -6.39 12.66 -2.87
N ILE A 51 -5.81 12.94 -4.04
CA ILE A 51 -6.35 12.58 -5.34
C ILE A 51 -5.32 11.72 -6.06
N TRP A 52 -5.73 10.53 -6.49
CA TRP A 52 -4.93 9.68 -7.36
C TRP A 52 -5.24 9.98 -8.83
N LEU A 53 -4.22 10.36 -9.60
CA LEU A 53 -4.30 10.48 -11.05
C LEU A 53 -3.85 9.15 -11.67
N LYS A 54 -4.81 8.37 -12.19
CA LYS A 54 -4.57 7.00 -12.66
C LYS A 54 -4.10 6.96 -14.11
N SER A 55 -4.78 7.66 -15.00
CA SER A 55 -4.40 7.74 -16.42
C SER A 55 -4.95 9.00 -17.09
N TYR A 56 -4.42 9.30 -18.28
CA TYR A 56 -4.92 10.35 -19.15
C TYR A 56 -5.10 9.79 -20.56
N GLU A 57 -6.34 9.72 -21.01
CA GLU A 57 -6.71 9.16 -22.31
C GLU A 57 -7.83 10.00 -22.94
N ASN A 58 -7.74 10.25 -24.26
CA ASN A 58 -8.77 10.96 -25.02
C ASN A 58 -9.17 12.32 -24.40
N ASP A 59 -8.19 13.13 -24.03
CA ASP A 59 -8.36 14.41 -23.36
C ASP A 59 -9.13 14.35 -22.02
N ARG A 60 -9.13 13.21 -21.35
CA ARG A 60 -9.79 13.01 -20.06
C ARG A 60 -8.85 12.35 -19.05
N TRP A 61 -8.86 12.89 -17.84
CA TRP A 61 -8.20 12.27 -16.70
C TRP A 61 -9.12 11.21 -16.08
N ASP A 62 -8.57 10.02 -15.85
CA ASP A 62 -9.10 9.05 -14.90
C ASP A 62 -8.46 9.34 -13.54
N TRP A 63 -9.26 9.77 -12.57
CA TRP A 63 -8.79 10.13 -11.25
C TRP A 63 -9.78 9.71 -10.17
N HIS A 64 -9.25 9.46 -8.98
CA HIS A 64 -10.01 8.97 -7.85
C HIS A 64 -9.66 9.75 -6.58
N LEU A 65 -10.68 10.07 -5.78
CA LEU A 65 -10.46 10.51 -4.39
C LEU A 65 -9.99 9.31 -3.58
N ILE A 66 -8.92 9.49 -2.83
CA ILE A 66 -8.45 8.50 -1.88
C ILE A 66 -9.28 8.68 -0.60
N PRO A 67 -10.04 7.66 -0.17
CA PRO A 67 -10.86 7.77 1.02
C PRO A 67 -9.98 7.86 2.27
N GLU A 68 -10.37 8.74 3.20
CA GLU A 68 -9.87 8.67 4.56
C GLU A 68 -10.49 7.43 5.22
N SER A 69 -9.65 6.57 5.79
CA SER A 69 -10.09 5.33 6.43
C SER A 69 -9.26 5.08 7.68
N ASP A 70 -9.93 4.99 8.83
CA ASP A 70 -9.29 4.60 10.09
C ASP A 70 -8.94 3.09 10.12
N GLU A 71 -9.54 2.31 9.22
CA GLU A 71 -9.42 0.86 9.14
C GLU A 71 -8.15 0.40 8.42
N ILE A 72 -7.65 1.22 7.49
CA ILE A 72 -6.50 0.88 6.64
C ILE A 72 -5.42 1.95 6.82
N PRO A 73 -4.19 1.58 7.22
CA PRO A 73 -3.09 2.54 7.29
C PRO A 73 -2.90 3.25 5.93
N GLU A 74 -2.93 4.58 5.95
CA GLU A 74 -2.86 5.41 4.73
C GLU A 74 -1.62 5.12 3.89
N ASN A 75 -0.47 4.92 4.55
CA ASN A 75 0.78 4.57 3.88
C ASN A 75 0.67 3.26 3.09
N LEU A 76 -0.05 2.27 3.62
CA LEU A 76 -0.27 1.00 2.94
C LEU A 76 -1.22 1.16 1.74
N LEU A 77 -2.28 1.94 1.90
CA LEU A 77 -3.19 2.26 0.80
C LEU A 77 -2.45 2.97 -0.35
N LEU A 78 -1.60 3.94 -0.02
CA LEU A 78 -0.79 4.66 -1.00
C LEU A 78 0.25 3.75 -1.67
N GLU A 79 0.94 2.89 -0.91
CA GLU A 79 1.89 1.89 -1.46
C GLU A 79 1.21 0.97 -2.49
N ILE A 80 -0.05 0.58 -2.23
CA ILE A 80 -0.84 -0.27 -3.14
C ILE A 80 -1.32 0.50 -4.36
N ILE A 81 -1.85 1.70 -4.19
CA ILE A 81 -2.30 2.57 -5.30
C ILE A 81 -1.13 2.89 -6.23
N GLY A 82 0.07 3.09 -5.69
CA GLY A 82 1.29 3.33 -6.48
C GLY A 82 1.89 2.08 -7.13
N SER A 83 1.41 0.89 -6.78
CA SER A 83 1.97 -0.36 -7.30
C SER A 83 1.58 -0.57 -8.77
N ARG A 84 2.54 -1.05 -9.56
CA ARG A 84 2.32 -1.45 -10.97
C ARG A 84 2.11 -2.96 -11.14
N LYS A 85 2.20 -3.72 -10.05
CA LYS A 85 2.07 -5.18 -10.02
C LYS A 85 0.94 -5.58 -9.06
N PRO A 86 0.32 -6.75 -9.27
CA PRO A 86 -0.56 -7.35 -8.28
C PRO A 86 0.12 -7.42 -6.90
N ILE A 87 -0.68 -7.34 -5.83
CA ILE A 87 -0.19 -7.32 -4.46
C ILE A 87 -0.20 -8.73 -3.88
N LEU A 88 0.89 -9.09 -3.21
CA LEU A 88 1.00 -10.29 -2.41
C LEU A 88 1.35 -9.92 -0.96
N PHE A 89 0.38 -10.05 -0.07
CA PHE A 89 0.59 -9.90 1.37
C PHE A 89 1.24 -11.16 1.95
N VAL A 90 2.25 -10.97 2.80
CA VAL A 90 2.93 -12.05 3.52
C VAL A 90 3.07 -11.70 5.00
N GLU A 91 3.28 -12.69 5.85
CA GLU A 91 3.50 -12.46 7.28
C GLU A 91 4.86 -11.77 7.53
N GLY A 92 5.00 -11.21 8.73
CA GLY A 92 6.23 -10.59 9.22
C GLY A 92 6.42 -9.14 8.80
N ASP A 93 7.69 -8.77 8.64
CA ASP A 93 8.14 -7.43 8.29
C ASP A 93 9.17 -7.45 7.14
N LYS A 94 9.64 -6.28 6.71
CA LYS A 94 10.61 -6.14 5.59
C LYS A 94 11.98 -6.78 5.85
N LYS A 95 12.27 -7.22 7.08
CA LYS A 95 13.50 -7.94 7.47
C LYS A 95 13.24 -9.43 7.74
N GLY A 96 11.97 -9.85 7.73
CA GLY A 96 11.55 -11.22 7.99
C GLY A 96 11.87 -12.20 6.86
N LEU A 97 11.87 -13.48 7.22
CA LEU A 97 12.18 -14.58 6.32
C LEU A 97 11.12 -14.74 5.22
N ASP A 98 9.83 -14.60 5.57
CA ASP A 98 8.71 -14.58 4.61
C ASP A 98 8.95 -13.56 3.50
N TYR A 99 9.18 -12.29 3.87
CA TYR A 99 9.44 -11.24 2.90
C TYR A 99 10.67 -11.57 2.05
N PHE A 100 11.77 -11.99 2.67
CA PHE A 100 12.98 -12.34 1.96
C PHE A 100 12.72 -13.43 0.91
N ILE A 101 12.08 -14.53 1.27
CA ILE A 101 11.82 -15.64 0.34
C ILE A 101 10.81 -15.24 -0.72
N PHE A 102 9.64 -14.73 -0.32
CA PHE A 102 8.55 -14.48 -1.26
C PHE A 102 8.84 -13.34 -2.23
N SER A 103 9.56 -12.29 -1.81
CA SER A 103 10.00 -11.22 -2.73
C SER A 103 10.94 -11.73 -3.84
N HIS A 104 11.71 -12.79 -3.59
CA HIS A 104 12.59 -13.40 -4.59
C HIS A 104 11.87 -14.39 -5.51
N LEU A 105 10.86 -15.10 -4.97
CA LEU A 105 10.07 -16.07 -5.73
C LEU A 105 9.00 -15.40 -6.61
N PHE A 106 8.30 -14.40 -6.09
CA PHE A 106 7.15 -13.76 -6.73
C PHE A 106 7.54 -12.41 -7.35
N LYS A 107 8.47 -12.42 -8.31
CA LYS A 107 8.98 -11.21 -8.96
C LYS A 107 7.93 -10.42 -9.73
N ASP A 108 6.83 -11.07 -10.13
CA ASP A 108 5.71 -10.44 -10.83
C ASP A 108 4.68 -9.80 -9.89
N TYR A 109 4.92 -9.88 -8.57
CA TYR A 109 4.10 -9.25 -7.54
C TYR A 109 4.87 -8.13 -6.83
N THR A 110 4.13 -7.19 -6.26
CA THR A 110 4.62 -6.36 -5.17
C THR A 110 4.36 -7.11 -3.87
N VAL A 111 5.40 -7.65 -3.26
CA VAL A 111 5.32 -8.38 -1.99
C VAL A 111 5.33 -7.38 -0.84
N ILE A 112 4.30 -7.41 0.00
CA ILE A 112 4.15 -6.51 1.15
C ILE A 112 4.05 -7.35 2.42
N PRO A 113 5.04 -7.30 3.32
CA PRO A 113 4.92 -7.94 4.61
C PRO A 113 3.98 -7.14 5.51
N HIS A 114 3.08 -7.82 6.19
CA HIS A 114 2.03 -7.17 6.97
C HIS A 114 1.63 -7.96 8.20
N GLY A 115 2.43 -7.83 9.27
CA GLY A 115 2.05 -8.31 10.60
C GLY A 115 1.92 -9.82 10.67
N GLY A 116 0.99 -10.31 11.49
CA GLY A 116 0.72 -11.74 11.60
C GLY A 116 -0.34 -12.22 10.60
N CYS A 117 -0.63 -13.52 10.64
CA CYS A 117 -1.67 -14.14 9.82
C CYS A 117 -3.02 -13.36 9.80
N SER A 118 -3.52 -12.90 10.95
CA SER A 118 -4.78 -12.15 11.01
C SER A 118 -4.73 -10.83 10.23
N ASP A 119 -3.57 -10.16 10.28
CA ASP A 119 -3.35 -8.88 9.60
C ASP A 119 -3.30 -9.11 8.07
N VAL A 120 -2.58 -10.15 7.62
CA VAL A 120 -2.55 -10.57 6.20
C VAL A 120 -3.94 -10.91 5.69
N ILE A 121 -4.72 -11.68 6.45
CA ILE A 121 -6.10 -12.03 6.09
C ILE A 121 -6.94 -10.76 5.94
N TYR A 122 -6.86 -9.86 6.92
CA TYR A 122 -7.62 -8.62 6.94
C TYR A 122 -7.25 -7.72 5.75
N ALA A 123 -5.97 -7.45 5.55
CA ALA A 123 -5.47 -6.64 4.43
C ALA A 123 -5.89 -7.22 3.08
N THR A 124 -5.68 -8.52 2.87
CA THR A 124 -6.08 -9.19 1.62
C THR A 124 -7.57 -9.02 1.33
N CYS A 125 -8.43 -9.25 2.33
CA CYS A 125 -9.88 -9.10 2.17
C CYS A 125 -10.30 -7.65 1.94
N SER A 126 -9.70 -6.70 2.65
CA SER A 126 -10.03 -5.27 2.56
C SER A 126 -9.63 -4.70 1.20
N PHE A 127 -8.39 -4.92 0.76
CA PHE A 127 -7.91 -4.42 -0.52
C PHE A 127 -8.55 -5.14 -1.71
N SER A 128 -8.90 -6.42 -1.59
CA SER A 128 -9.69 -7.09 -2.64
C SER A 128 -11.04 -6.42 -2.89
N LYS A 129 -11.70 -5.88 -1.85
CA LYS A 129 -12.95 -5.11 -2.00
C LYS A 129 -12.72 -3.73 -2.61
N LEU A 130 -11.51 -3.18 -2.43
CA LEU A 130 -11.09 -1.88 -2.98
C LEU A 130 -10.49 -1.99 -4.39
N LYS A 131 -10.60 -3.14 -5.06
CA LYS A 131 -10.08 -3.33 -6.43
C LYS A 131 -10.60 -2.29 -7.42
N ASN A 132 -11.81 -1.76 -7.24
CA ASN A 132 -12.32 -0.67 -8.09
C ASN A 132 -11.55 0.65 -7.91
N LEU A 133 -10.96 0.88 -6.73
CA LEU A 133 -10.17 2.06 -6.42
C LEU A 133 -8.77 1.99 -7.00
N HIS A 134 -8.05 0.85 -6.86
CA HIS A 134 -6.63 0.74 -7.26
C HIS A 134 -6.37 -0.15 -8.48
N GLY A 135 -7.36 -0.96 -8.91
CA GLY A 135 -7.28 -1.78 -10.13
C GLY A 135 -6.45 -3.06 -10.02
N LEU A 136 -5.89 -3.37 -8.86
CA LEU A 136 -4.95 -4.49 -8.67
C LEU A 136 -5.61 -5.71 -8.02
N ASP A 137 -5.17 -6.90 -8.42
CA ASP A 137 -5.45 -8.12 -7.67
C ASP A 137 -4.61 -8.16 -6.39
N CYS A 138 -5.24 -8.57 -5.28
CA CYS A 138 -4.60 -8.71 -3.98
C CYS A 138 -4.74 -10.15 -3.50
N GLN A 139 -3.63 -10.76 -3.12
CA GLN A 139 -3.57 -12.12 -2.59
C GLN A 139 -2.78 -12.13 -1.29
N GLY A 140 -2.97 -13.16 -0.47
CA GLY A 140 -2.24 -13.35 0.78
C GLY A 140 -1.62 -14.73 0.88
N ILE A 141 -0.41 -14.83 1.43
CA ILE A 141 0.18 -16.09 1.87
C ILE A 141 0.38 -16.04 3.38
N ILE A 142 -0.06 -17.11 4.05
CA ILE A 142 0.06 -17.27 5.50
C ILE A 142 0.63 -18.65 5.85
N ALA A 143 1.25 -18.76 7.01
CA ALA A 143 1.63 -20.01 7.64
C ALA A 143 0.39 -20.90 7.88
N ARG A 144 0.59 -22.22 7.70
CA ARG A 144 -0.49 -23.20 7.85
C ARG A 144 -0.87 -23.39 9.32
N TYR A 145 0.12 -23.43 10.20
CA TYR A 145 -0.02 -23.88 11.59
C TYR A 145 -0.87 -25.19 11.67
N LEU A 146 -1.82 -25.26 12.60
CA LEU A 146 -2.70 -26.41 12.82
C LEU A 146 -4.01 -26.35 12.01
N ARG A 147 -4.10 -25.52 10.96
CA ARG A 147 -5.33 -25.36 10.17
C ARG A 147 -5.70 -26.66 9.45
N ASN A 148 -6.98 -26.99 9.52
CA ASN A 148 -7.54 -28.11 8.78
C ASN A 148 -7.92 -27.72 7.34
N GLU A 149 -8.15 -28.72 6.49
CA GLU A 149 -8.49 -28.51 5.07
C GLU A 149 -9.74 -27.66 4.85
N GLN A 150 -10.74 -27.71 5.75
CA GLN A 150 -11.94 -26.89 5.60
C GLN A 150 -11.64 -25.40 5.83
N GLU A 151 -10.76 -25.08 6.79
CA GLU A 151 -10.31 -23.71 7.05
C GLU A 151 -9.47 -23.18 5.90
N ILE A 152 -8.56 -24.00 5.37
CA ILE A 152 -7.70 -23.64 4.24
C ILE A 152 -8.54 -23.33 2.99
N ASN A 153 -9.53 -24.16 2.68
CA ASN A 153 -10.40 -23.93 1.52
C ASN A 153 -11.20 -22.63 1.66
N LYS A 154 -11.73 -22.32 2.85
CA LYS A 154 -12.42 -21.04 3.11
C LYS A 154 -11.53 -19.81 2.92
N LEU A 155 -10.24 -19.94 3.21
CA LEU A 155 -9.26 -18.86 2.99
C LEU A 155 -8.91 -18.74 1.51
N LYS A 156 -8.77 -19.87 0.81
CA LYS A 156 -8.50 -19.91 -0.63
C LYS A 156 -9.60 -19.21 -1.44
N ASP A 157 -10.86 -19.36 -1.05
CA ASP A 157 -12.00 -18.65 -1.67
C ASP A 157 -11.89 -17.12 -1.54
N LYS A 158 -11.09 -16.63 -0.60
CA LYS A 158 -10.81 -15.21 -0.37
C LYS A 158 -9.47 -14.74 -0.97
N GLY A 159 -8.81 -15.58 -1.76
CA GLY A 159 -7.48 -15.28 -2.33
C GLY A 159 -6.33 -15.41 -1.33
N ILE A 160 -6.54 -16.14 -0.23
CA ILE A 160 -5.54 -16.37 0.82
C ILE A 160 -5.07 -17.82 0.76
N PHE A 161 -3.77 -18.02 0.62
CA PHE A 161 -3.13 -19.32 0.46
C PHE A 161 -2.34 -19.67 1.73
N CYS A 162 -2.47 -20.91 2.18
CA CYS A 162 -1.65 -21.44 3.27
C CYS A 162 -0.45 -22.19 2.69
N LEU A 163 0.67 -22.18 3.41
CA LEU A 163 1.81 -23.03 3.10
C LEU A 163 1.44 -24.52 3.20
N ASP A 164 2.17 -25.38 2.48
CA ASP A 164 2.02 -26.83 2.56
C ASP A 164 2.64 -27.42 3.85
N PHE A 165 3.44 -26.63 4.56
CA PHE A 165 4.10 -26.93 5.82
C PHE A 165 3.72 -25.88 6.89
N SER A 166 4.11 -26.07 8.15
CA SER A 166 3.62 -25.26 9.28
C SER A 166 3.96 -23.77 9.14
N GLU A 167 5.25 -23.44 9.00
CA GLU A 167 5.81 -22.09 9.01
C GLU A 167 6.98 -22.01 8.01
N ILE A 168 7.33 -20.81 7.53
CA ILE A 168 8.37 -20.63 6.48
C ILE A 168 9.75 -21.14 6.90
N GLU A 169 10.03 -21.08 8.20
CA GLU A 169 11.26 -21.56 8.84
C GLU A 169 11.48 -23.06 8.62
N ASN A 170 10.42 -23.84 8.38
CA ASN A 170 10.52 -25.28 8.12
C ASN A 170 11.17 -25.63 6.76
N LEU A 171 11.49 -24.63 5.92
CA LEU A 171 12.27 -24.80 4.70
C LEU A 171 13.79 -24.88 4.95
N LEU A 172 14.24 -24.55 6.16
CA LEU A 172 15.65 -24.56 6.58
C LEU A 172 15.97 -25.83 7.38
#